data_AF-A0A4Q3NFG0-F1
#
_entry.id   AF-A0A4Q3NFG0-F1
#
_cell.length_a   1.000
_cell.length_b   1.000
_cell.length_c   1.000
_cell.angle_alpha   90.00
_cell.angle_beta   90.00
_cell.angle_gamma   90.00
#
_symmetry.space_group_name_H-M   'P 1'
#
loop_
_entity.id
_entity.type
_entity.pdbx_description
1 polymer ?
#
loop_
_entity_poly.entity_id
_entity_poly.type
_entity_poly.pdbx_seq_one_letter_code
_entity_poly.pdbx_strand_id
1 'polypeptide(L)'
;QEAGRAGRDGQPAQCTLLYLRSDKAVQQFFLAGRYPSTEDLDAVFMALRDPPPDAADGWTLAALQERLERPRGKLQVALSLLRRQRIATQDSRGVVQLQRRELSPAELRKLLAAYRDKRELDRDTLERMVFYAQTGQCRWQVLLDYLEQQAEAPRCRHCDNCLRLAQQEEAASRPAAAEAPQPAAPVLAAFAEGDVVKVRRYGRGEVRSASALEVTVAFADGSLRRFQPEFVERYQFNSKQRPPAVHSTAI
;
A
#
# COMPACT_ATOMS: atom_id res chain seq x y z
N GLN A 1 11.67 9.40 -18.80
CA GLN A 1 12.65 8.90 -19.80
C GLN A 1 12.08 7.77 -20.66
N GLU A 2 11.61 6.67 -20.05
CA GLU A 2 11.07 5.51 -20.79
C GLU A 2 9.82 5.83 -21.61
N ALA A 3 8.80 6.44 -21.00
CA ALA A 3 7.57 6.87 -21.69
C ALA A 3 7.85 7.80 -22.89
N GLY A 4 8.88 8.66 -22.81
CA GLY A 4 9.28 9.57 -23.89
C GLY A 4 10.01 8.91 -25.06
N ARG A 5 10.13 7.57 -25.07
CA ARG A 5 10.60 6.81 -26.25
C ARG A 5 9.47 6.54 -27.23
N ALA A 6 8.21 6.56 -26.78
CA ALA A 6 7.04 6.35 -27.63
C ALA A 6 6.66 7.64 -28.40
N GLY A 7 5.95 7.49 -29.53
CA GLY A 7 5.36 8.61 -30.27
C GLY A 7 6.35 9.60 -30.90
N ARG A 8 7.60 9.18 -31.18
CA ARG A 8 8.64 10.04 -31.80
C ARG A 8 8.35 10.39 -33.26
N ASP A 9 7.45 9.66 -33.87
CA ASP A 9 6.86 9.90 -35.19
C ASP A 9 5.71 10.93 -35.14
N GLY A 10 5.36 11.45 -33.96
CA GLY A 10 4.27 12.39 -33.76
C GLY A 10 2.88 11.74 -33.76
N GLN A 11 2.79 10.42 -33.94
CA GLN A 11 1.52 9.71 -33.87
C GLN A 11 1.08 9.49 -32.41
N PRO A 12 -0.23 9.34 -32.16
CA PRO A 12 -0.73 9.03 -30.83
C PRO A 12 -0.05 7.78 -30.25
N ALA A 13 0.44 7.89 -29.02
CA ALA A 13 1.04 6.79 -28.29
C ALA A 13 0.43 6.66 -26.90
N GLN A 14 0.34 5.44 -26.40
CA GLN A 14 -0.20 5.14 -25.08
C GLN A 14 0.90 4.62 -24.16
N CYS A 15 0.97 5.18 -22.96
CA CYS A 15 1.86 4.72 -21.89
C CYS A 15 1.00 4.23 -20.72
N THR A 16 1.22 2.98 -20.30
CA THR A 16 0.45 2.35 -19.21
C THR A 16 1.37 2.05 -18.04
N LEU A 17 1.02 2.56 -16.87
CA LEU A 17 1.66 2.21 -15.61
C LEU A 17 0.84 1.13 -14.90
N LEU A 18 1.43 -0.04 -14.69
CA LEU A 18 0.90 -1.06 -13.79
C LEU A 18 1.47 -0.80 -12.40
N TYR A 19 0.60 -0.58 -11.41
CA TYR A 19 1.02 -0.20 -10.06
C TYR A 19 0.30 -1.03 -9.01
N LEU A 20 1.07 -1.64 -8.10
CA LEU A 20 0.54 -2.25 -6.87
C LEU A 20 1.02 -1.45 -5.66
N ARG A 21 0.13 -1.25 -4.68
CA ARG A 21 0.50 -0.53 -3.44
C ARG A 21 1.63 -1.21 -2.67
N SER A 22 1.71 -2.54 -2.76
CA SER A 22 2.79 -3.35 -2.17
C SER A 22 4.18 -3.04 -2.72
N ASP A 23 4.28 -2.52 -3.94
CA ASP A 23 5.57 -2.23 -4.59
C ASP A 23 6.34 -1.13 -3.85
N LYS A 24 5.63 -0.24 -3.15
CA LYS A 24 6.25 0.80 -2.32
C LYS A 24 7.16 0.19 -1.25
N ALA A 25 6.73 -0.88 -0.59
CA ALA A 25 7.50 -1.51 0.49
C ALA A 25 8.81 -2.10 -0.04
N VAL A 26 8.77 -2.71 -1.23
CA VAL A 26 9.96 -3.25 -1.90
C VAL A 26 10.96 -2.14 -2.23
N GLN A 27 10.48 -1.02 -2.78
CA GLN A 27 11.35 0.13 -3.08
C GLN A 27 11.91 0.77 -1.81
N GLN A 28 11.11 0.92 -0.75
CA GLN A 28 11.58 1.41 0.56
C GLN A 28 12.64 0.50 1.17
N PHE A 29 12.49 -0.82 1.04
CA PHE A 29 13.49 -1.78 1.49
C PHE A 29 14.82 -1.58 0.77
N PHE A 30 14.81 -1.46 -0.57
CA PHE A 30 16.02 -1.19 -1.34
C PHE A 30 16.67 0.16 -0.98
N LEU A 31 15.87 1.21 -0.73
CA LEU A 31 16.38 2.50 -0.28
C LEU A 31 17.02 2.42 1.11
N ALA A 32 16.40 1.72 2.06
CA ALA A 32 16.94 1.54 3.40
C ALA A 32 18.24 0.71 3.40
N GLY A 33 18.32 -0.31 2.54
CA GLY A 33 19.52 -1.15 2.39
C GLY A 33 20.68 -0.47 1.66
N ARG A 34 20.41 0.57 0.87
CA ARG A 34 21.40 1.28 0.06
C ARG A 34 22.29 2.23 0.88
N TYR A 35 21.73 2.92 1.86
CA TYR A 35 22.42 4.03 2.52
C TYR A 35 23.01 3.62 3.87
N PRO A 36 24.33 3.76 4.09
CA PRO A 36 24.94 3.55 5.40
C PRO A 36 24.47 4.63 6.39
N SER A 37 24.37 4.26 7.66
CA SER A 37 24.20 5.19 8.78
C SER A 37 25.51 5.91 9.09
N THR A 38 25.47 6.87 10.03
CA THR A 38 26.69 7.51 10.53
C THR A 38 27.59 6.51 11.23
N GLU A 39 27.01 5.61 12.02
CA GLU A 39 27.73 4.53 12.70
C GLU A 39 28.41 3.59 11.70
N ASP A 40 27.75 3.28 10.58
CA ASP A 40 28.33 2.43 9.52
C ASP A 40 29.58 3.10 8.91
N LEU A 41 29.54 4.41 8.66
CA LEU A 41 30.69 5.13 8.09
C LEU A 41 31.83 5.30 9.10
N ASP A 42 31.50 5.65 10.35
CA ASP A 42 32.46 5.79 11.44
C ASP A 42 33.17 4.44 11.68
N ALA A 43 32.43 3.34 11.70
CA ALA A 43 32.97 1.99 11.85
C ALA A 43 33.92 1.62 10.70
N VAL A 44 33.56 1.92 9.44
CA VAL A 44 34.44 1.69 8.29
C VAL A 44 35.70 2.55 8.40
N PHE A 45 35.56 3.84 8.71
CA PHE A 45 36.70 4.74 8.82
C PHE A 45 37.66 4.31 9.95
N MET A 46 37.13 3.94 11.12
CA MET A 46 37.92 3.43 12.23
C MET A 46 38.60 2.10 11.87
N ALA A 47 37.89 1.15 11.26
CA ALA A 47 38.48 -0.13 10.84
C ALA A 47 39.65 0.08 9.88
N LEU A 48 39.52 0.99 8.91
CA LEU A 48 40.60 1.26 7.96
C LEU A 48 41.84 1.94 8.61
N ARG A 49 41.73 2.49 9.82
CA ARG A 49 42.88 3.01 10.59
C ARG A 49 43.70 1.91 11.25
N ASP A 50 43.04 0.79 11.55
CA ASP A 50 43.68 -0.38 12.13
C ASP A 50 44.39 -1.21 11.03
N PRO A 51 45.42 -1.99 11.40
CA PRO A 51 46.02 -2.92 10.47
C PRO A 51 44.97 -3.94 9.98
N PRO A 52 44.98 -4.30 8.68
CA PRO A 52 44.13 -5.35 8.15
C PRO A 52 44.47 -6.71 8.80
N PRO A 53 43.53 -7.66 8.81
CA PRO A 53 43.77 -8.99 9.36
C PRO A 53 44.90 -9.72 8.60
N ASP A 54 45.55 -10.66 9.28
CA ASP A 54 46.55 -11.59 8.74
C ASP A 54 47.73 -10.94 7.99
N ALA A 55 48.12 -9.73 8.40
CA ALA A 55 49.20 -8.96 7.76
C ALA A 55 48.99 -8.75 6.25
N ALA A 56 47.74 -8.72 5.79
CA ALA A 56 47.42 -8.44 4.40
C ALA A 56 47.89 -7.04 3.96
N ASP A 57 48.10 -6.87 2.65
CA ASP A 57 48.52 -5.58 2.06
C ASP A 57 47.46 -4.45 2.22
N GLY A 58 46.26 -4.76 2.68
CA GLY A 58 45.21 -3.78 2.95
C GLY A 58 43.85 -4.41 3.23
N TRP A 59 42.84 -3.58 3.42
CA TRP A 59 41.49 -4.03 3.73
C TRP A 59 40.76 -4.50 2.47
N THR A 60 40.03 -5.61 2.55
CA THR A 60 39.07 -5.98 1.51
C THR A 60 37.65 -5.76 1.99
N LEU A 61 36.69 -5.68 1.06
CA LEU A 61 35.28 -5.61 1.42
C LEU A 61 34.83 -6.85 2.22
N ALA A 62 35.39 -8.03 1.94
CA ALA A 62 35.10 -9.25 2.70
C ALA A 62 35.62 -9.15 4.14
N ALA A 63 36.87 -8.72 4.32
CA ALA A 63 37.47 -8.53 5.64
C ALA A 63 36.73 -7.46 6.47
N LEU A 64 36.31 -6.36 5.84
CA LEU A 64 35.48 -5.34 6.49
C LEU A 64 34.11 -5.88 6.88
N GLN A 65 33.49 -6.71 6.02
CA GLN A 65 32.20 -7.31 6.29
C GLN A 65 32.26 -8.28 7.47
N GLU A 66 33.30 -9.12 7.52
CA GLU A 66 33.53 -10.06 8.61
C GLU A 66 33.79 -9.32 9.93
N ARG A 67 34.68 -8.31 9.91
CA ARG A 67 35.03 -7.56 11.13
C ARG A 67 33.88 -6.70 11.68
N LEU A 68 33.12 -6.05 10.80
CA LEU A 68 32.12 -5.07 11.21
C LEU A 68 30.72 -5.68 11.37
N GLU A 69 30.51 -6.89 10.86
CA GLU A 69 29.21 -7.59 10.82
C GLU A 69 28.09 -6.72 10.23
N ARG A 70 28.42 -5.93 9.19
CA ARG A 70 27.47 -5.01 8.52
C ARG A 70 27.09 -5.52 7.12
N PRO A 71 25.89 -5.17 6.61
CA PRO A 71 25.48 -5.53 5.26
C PRO A 71 26.46 -5.04 4.19
N ARG A 72 26.84 -5.94 3.28
CA ARG A 72 27.79 -5.67 2.18
C ARG A 72 27.47 -4.40 1.39
N GLY A 73 26.19 -4.17 1.08
CA GLY A 73 25.76 -3.00 0.31
C GLY A 73 26.08 -1.67 1.00
N LYS A 74 25.86 -1.59 2.32
CA LYS A 74 26.18 -0.39 3.11
C LYS A 74 27.67 -0.12 3.13
N LEU A 75 28.48 -1.17 3.31
CA LEU A 75 29.94 -1.08 3.28
C LEU A 75 30.44 -0.62 1.90
N GLN A 76 29.89 -1.15 0.81
CA GLN A 76 30.23 -0.70 -0.55
C GLN A 76 29.94 0.77 -0.78
N VAL A 77 28.80 1.26 -0.30
CA VAL A 77 28.44 2.68 -0.41
C VAL A 77 29.33 3.54 0.48
N ALA A 78 29.62 3.11 1.72
CA ALA A 78 30.56 3.78 2.62
C ALA A 78 31.98 3.88 2.02
N LEU A 79 32.47 2.82 1.40
CA LEU A 79 33.77 2.82 0.72
C LEU A 79 33.75 3.74 -0.52
N SER A 80 32.69 3.68 -1.33
CA SER A 80 32.53 4.55 -2.50
C SER A 80 32.53 6.03 -2.09
N LEU A 81 31.95 6.33 -0.94
CA LEU A 81 31.92 7.65 -0.31
C LEU A 81 33.32 8.15 0.05
N LEU A 82 34.05 7.36 0.83
CA LEU A 82 35.42 7.69 1.23
C LEU A 82 36.33 7.86 0.00
N ARG A 83 36.13 7.04 -1.04
CA ARG A 83 36.89 7.11 -2.30
C ARG A 83 36.61 8.38 -3.10
N ARG A 84 35.33 8.76 -3.25
CA ARG A 84 34.96 9.99 -3.99
C ARG A 84 35.62 11.24 -3.42
N GLN A 85 35.89 11.22 -2.11
CA GLN A 85 36.41 12.33 -1.34
C GLN A 85 37.92 12.19 -1.09
N ARG A 86 38.57 11.21 -1.74
CA ARG A 86 40.01 10.93 -1.66
C ARG A 86 40.49 10.68 -0.22
N ILE A 87 39.63 10.07 0.58
CA ILE A 87 39.93 9.65 1.96
C ILE A 87 40.48 8.24 1.97
N ALA A 88 39.95 7.38 1.11
CA ALA A 88 40.42 6.03 0.87
C ALA A 88 40.65 5.81 -0.63
N THR A 89 41.56 4.90 -0.95
CA THR A 89 41.77 4.41 -2.32
C THR A 89 41.33 2.95 -2.40
N GLN A 90 41.08 2.47 -3.62
CA GLN A 90 40.88 1.06 -3.88
C GLN A 90 41.62 0.69 -5.16
N ASP A 91 42.48 -0.31 -5.09
CA ASP A 91 43.25 -0.80 -6.25
C ASP A 91 42.40 -1.72 -7.14
N SER A 92 42.97 -2.19 -8.25
CA SER A 92 42.31 -3.10 -9.20
C SER A 92 42.03 -4.49 -8.60
N ARG A 93 42.74 -4.88 -7.54
CA ARG A 93 42.52 -6.12 -6.78
C ARG A 93 41.41 -5.96 -5.72
N GLY A 94 40.89 -4.74 -5.56
CA GLY A 94 39.85 -4.42 -4.60
C GLY A 94 40.36 -4.12 -3.19
N VAL A 95 41.69 -4.00 -3.02
CA VAL A 95 42.34 -3.65 -1.75
C VAL A 95 42.12 -2.18 -1.45
N VAL A 96 41.61 -1.89 -0.26
CA VAL A 96 41.28 -0.57 0.24
C VAL A 96 42.31 -0.13 1.28
N GLN A 97 42.78 1.11 1.13
CA GLN A 97 43.69 1.74 2.08
C GLN A 97 43.25 3.18 2.37
N LEU A 98 43.50 3.64 3.60
CA LEU A 98 43.33 5.07 3.91
C LEU A 98 44.43 5.88 3.24
N GLN A 99 43.99 6.86 2.45
CA GLN A 99 44.84 7.91 1.91
C GLN A 99 45.01 9.06 2.92
N ARG A 100 43.95 9.37 3.69
CA ARG A 100 43.95 10.37 4.75
C ARG A 100 43.67 9.71 6.10
N ARG A 101 44.69 9.60 6.95
CA ARG A 101 44.56 9.06 8.32
C ARG A 101 43.96 10.05 9.32
N GLU A 102 44.12 11.34 9.04
CA GLU A 102 43.60 12.42 9.85
C GLU A 102 42.40 13.06 9.16
N LEU A 103 41.21 12.81 9.74
CA LEU A 103 39.98 13.51 9.45
C LEU A 103 39.43 14.09 10.73
N SER A 104 39.13 15.38 10.70
CA SER A 104 38.43 16.01 11.82
C SER A 104 37.00 15.44 11.93
N PRO A 105 36.45 15.36 13.15
CA PRO A 105 35.05 15.01 13.34
C PRO A 105 34.07 15.92 12.59
N ALA A 106 34.48 17.16 12.25
CA ALA A 106 33.67 18.09 11.47
C ALA A 106 33.63 17.72 9.98
N GLU A 107 34.75 17.31 9.39
CA GLU A 107 34.81 16.85 7.99
C GLU A 107 34.00 15.55 7.80
N LEU A 108 34.13 14.60 8.73
CA LEU A 108 33.37 13.35 8.71
C LEU A 108 31.85 13.60 8.77
N ARG A 109 31.41 14.53 9.62
CA ARG A 109 30.01 14.96 9.68
C ARG A 109 29.52 15.62 8.39
N LYS A 110 30.33 16.46 7.73
CA LYS A 110 29.96 17.09 6.45
C LYS A 110 29.77 16.06 5.33
N LEU A 111 30.62 15.04 5.28
CA LEU A 111 30.51 13.93 4.33
C LEU A 111 29.19 13.17 4.51
N LEU A 112 28.80 12.96 5.76
CA LEU A 112 27.54 12.32 6.12
C LEU A 112 26.31 13.18 5.81
N ALA A 113 26.41 14.50 6.00
CA ALA A 113 25.31 15.44 5.72
C ALA A 113 24.87 15.36 4.25
N ALA A 114 25.81 15.50 3.30
CA ALA A 114 25.52 15.42 1.87
C ALA A 114 24.87 14.08 1.46
N TYR A 115 25.11 13.02 2.21
CA TYR A 115 24.53 11.70 1.96
C TYR A 115 23.17 11.47 2.63
N ARG A 116 22.93 12.11 3.78
CA ARG A 116 21.58 12.22 4.35
C ARG A 116 20.69 12.97 3.36
N ASP A 117 21.16 14.09 2.80
CA ASP A 117 20.42 14.86 1.80
C ASP A 117 20.08 14.00 0.57
N LYS A 118 21.02 13.18 0.10
CA LYS A 118 20.79 12.24 -1.00
C LYS A 118 19.73 11.18 -0.65
N ARG A 119 19.76 10.62 0.57
CA ARG A 119 18.76 9.65 1.03
C ARG A 119 17.37 10.27 1.08
N GLU A 120 17.27 11.49 1.59
CA GLU A 120 16.00 12.22 1.65
C GLU A 120 15.49 12.50 0.24
N LEU A 121 16.33 12.97 -0.68
CA LEU A 121 15.99 13.15 -2.09
C LEU A 121 15.46 11.87 -2.76
N ASP A 122 16.13 10.73 -2.55
CA ASP A 122 15.68 9.44 -3.09
C ASP A 122 14.32 9.02 -2.50
N ARG A 123 14.09 9.26 -1.20
CA ARG A 123 12.79 9.01 -0.55
C ARG A 123 11.71 9.90 -1.14
N ASP A 124 11.97 11.19 -1.24
CA ASP A 124 11.02 12.17 -1.78
C ASP A 124 10.70 11.86 -3.25
N THR A 125 11.68 11.38 -4.02
CA THR A 125 11.48 10.92 -5.41
C THR A 125 10.53 9.71 -5.47
N LEU A 126 10.71 8.73 -4.58
CA LEU A 126 9.81 7.59 -4.47
C LEU A 126 8.39 8.04 -4.10
N GLU A 127 8.26 8.95 -3.13
CA GLU A 127 6.97 9.48 -2.71
C GLU A 127 6.26 10.23 -3.85
N ARG A 128 7.00 11.00 -4.65
CA ARG A 128 6.46 11.64 -5.86
C ARG A 128 5.97 10.62 -6.90
N MET A 129 6.66 9.49 -7.09
CA MET A 129 6.20 8.44 -7.99
C MET A 129 4.95 7.73 -7.46
N VAL A 130 4.86 7.49 -6.15
CA VAL A 130 3.67 6.94 -5.49
C VAL A 130 2.49 7.91 -5.65
N PHE A 131 2.72 9.20 -5.41
CA PHE A 131 1.73 10.24 -5.65
C PHE A 131 1.28 10.24 -7.11
N TYR A 132 2.22 10.22 -8.07
CA TYR A 132 1.92 10.16 -9.50
C TYR A 132 1.02 8.97 -9.85
N ALA A 133 1.23 7.79 -9.24
CA ALA A 133 0.41 6.61 -9.50
C ALA A 133 -1.00 6.72 -8.89
N GLN A 134 -1.12 7.26 -7.68
CA GLN A 134 -2.35 7.24 -6.88
C GLN A 134 -3.25 8.46 -7.02
N THR A 135 -2.72 9.59 -7.48
CA THR A 135 -3.47 10.85 -7.58
C THR A 135 -4.60 10.78 -8.61
N GLY A 136 -5.67 11.54 -8.36
CA GLY A 136 -6.74 11.82 -9.32
C GLY A 136 -6.50 13.04 -10.21
N GLN A 137 -5.36 13.73 -10.04
CA GLN A 137 -4.99 14.89 -10.87
C GLN A 137 -4.62 14.48 -12.30
N CYS A 138 -4.63 15.43 -13.24
CA CYS A 138 -4.15 15.20 -14.60
C CYS A 138 -2.71 14.67 -14.57
N ARG A 139 -2.45 13.52 -15.20
CA ARG A 139 -1.10 12.90 -15.22
C ARG A 139 -0.05 13.86 -15.78
N TRP A 140 -0.40 14.63 -16.81
CA TRP A 140 0.51 15.58 -17.45
C TRP A 140 0.80 16.81 -16.58
N GLN A 141 -0.18 17.32 -15.83
CA GLN A 141 0.07 18.43 -14.89
C GLN A 141 1.10 18.02 -13.84
N VAL A 142 0.95 16.81 -13.27
CA VAL A 142 1.90 16.29 -12.27
C VAL A 142 3.31 16.14 -12.86
N LEU A 143 3.43 15.69 -14.12
CA LEU A 143 4.73 15.56 -14.78
C LEU A 143 5.36 16.92 -15.10
N LEU A 144 4.57 17.90 -15.58
CA LEU A 144 5.05 19.26 -15.88
C LEU A 144 5.43 20.02 -14.62
N ASP A 145 4.67 19.87 -13.53
CA ASP A 145 5.05 20.42 -12.24
C ASP A 145 6.38 19.84 -11.76
N TYR A 146 6.57 18.52 -11.88
CA TYR A 146 7.82 17.88 -11.48
C TYR A 146 9.03 18.30 -12.34
N LEU A 147 8.88 18.37 -13.66
CA LEU A 147 9.99 18.60 -14.61
C LEU A 147 10.25 20.07 -14.90
N GLU A 148 9.20 20.86 -15.02
CA GLU A 148 9.24 22.24 -15.51
C GLU A 148 8.77 23.24 -14.45
N GLN A 149 8.35 22.79 -13.26
CA GLN A 149 7.81 23.63 -12.18
C GLN A 149 6.59 24.46 -12.63
N GLN A 150 5.78 23.90 -13.55
CA GLN A 150 4.57 24.53 -14.08
C GLN A 150 3.31 24.01 -13.39
N ALA A 151 3.11 24.39 -12.12
CA ALA A 151 1.95 23.97 -11.32
C ALA A 151 0.58 24.38 -11.93
N GLU A 152 0.55 25.40 -12.79
CA GLU A 152 -0.68 25.99 -13.36
C GLU A 152 -0.98 25.52 -14.80
N ALA A 153 -0.27 24.51 -15.31
CA ALA A 153 -0.53 24.00 -16.66
C ALA A 153 -2.00 23.54 -16.81
N PRO A 154 -2.65 23.74 -17.96
CA PRO A 154 -4.03 23.28 -18.16
C PRO A 154 -4.14 21.75 -18.12
N ARG A 155 -5.34 21.23 -17.81
CA ARG A 155 -5.62 19.79 -17.91
C ARG A 155 -5.38 19.31 -19.35
N CYS A 156 -4.67 18.19 -19.52
CA CYS A 156 -4.33 17.69 -20.86
C CYS A 156 -5.53 17.13 -21.64
N ARG A 157 -6.60 16.72 -20.94
CA ARG A 157 -7.84 16.14 -21.52
C ARG A 157 -7.71 14.76 -22.17
N HIS A 158 -6.52 14.15 -22.21
CA HIS A 158 -6.31 12.83 -22.84
C HIS A 158 -5.70 11.76 -21.92
N CYS A 159 -5.29 12.09 -20.69
CA CYS A 159 -4.88 11.08 -19.71
C CYS A 159 -6.09 10.38 -19.07
N ASP A 160 -5.86 9.21 -18.48
CA ASP A 160 -6.89 8.38 -17.82
C ASP A 160 -7.73 9.16 -16.80
N ASN A 161 -7.09 9.99 -15.97
CA ASN A 161 -7.78 10.81 -14.97
C ASN A 161 -8.65 11.90 -15.60
N CYS A 162 -8.17 12.56 -16.67
CA CYS A 162 -8.97 13.56 -17.38
C CYS A 162 -10.18 12.94 -18.08
N LEU A 163 -10.01 11.77 -18.70
CA LEU A 163 -11.10 11.06 -19.36
C LEU A 163 -12.16 10.61 -18.35
N ARG A 164 -11.74 10.08 -17.20
CA ARG A 164 -12.65 9.70 -16.11
C ARG A 164 -13.42 10.90 -15.57
N LEU A 165 -12.75 12.03 -15.37
CA LEU A 165 -13.37 13.24 -14.87
C LEU A 165 -14.39 13.81 -15.86
N ALA A 166 -14.06 13.84 -17.16
CA ALA A 166 -15.01 14.24 -18.20
C ALA A 166 -16.26 13.36 -18.23
N GLN A 167 -16.11 12.03 -18.11
CA GLN A 167 -17.25 11.10 -18.02
C GLN A 167 -18.14 11.37 -16.80
N GLN A 168 -17.54 11.73 -15.66
CA GLN A 168 -18.30 12.09 -14.46
C GLN A 168 -18.99 13.44 -14.60
N GLU A 169 -18.33 14.44 -15.18
CA GLU A 169 -18.92 15.75 -15.49
C GLU A 169 -20.11 15.59 -16.46
N GLU A 170 -19.99 14.74 -17.49
CA GLU A 170 -21.09 14.38 -18.40
C GLU A 170 -22.23 13.65 -17.70
N ALA A 171 -21.93 12.67 -16.84
CA ALA A 171 -22.95 11.95 -16.09
C ALA A 171 -23.72 12.85 -15.10
N ALA A 172 -23.02 13.80 -14.47
CA ALA A 172 -23.61 14.76 -13.55
C ALA A 172 -24.40 15.87 -14.25
N SER A 173 -24.00 16.25 -15.46
CA SER A 173 -24.68 17.27 -16.28
C SER A 173 -25.85 16.72 -17.10
N ARG A 174 -25.94 15.40 -17.26
CA ARG A 174 -27.18 14.79 -17.75
C ARG A 174 -28.28 15.16 -16.77
N PRO A 175 -29.37 15.83 -17.22
CA PRO A 175 -30.54 15.94 -16.38
C PRO A 175 -30.89 14.52 -15.97
N ALA A 176 -31.14 14.31 -14.68
CA ALA A 176 -31.81 13.09 -14.26
C ALA A 176 -33.04 13.02 -15.16
N ALA A 177 -33.01 12.15 -16.17
CA ALA A 177 -34.25 11.64 -16.71
C ALA A 177 -35.00 11.25 -15.44
N ALA A 178 -36.20 11.79 -15.28
CA ALA A 178 -37.12 11.26 -14.29
C ALA A 178 -37.37 9.81 -14.72
N GLU A 179 -36.42 8.93 -14.44
CA GLU A 179 -36.65 7.53 -14.18
C GLU A 179 -37.55 7.61 -12.96
N ALA A 180 -38.85 7.69 -13.25
CA ALA A 180 -39.89 7.48 -12.28
C ALA A 180 -39.39 6.32 -11.42
N PRO A 181 -39.35 6.46 -10.08
CA PRO A 181 -38.84 5.41 -9.22
C PRO A 181 -39.50 4.12 -9.70
N GLN A 182 -38.71 3.23 -10.30
CA GLN A 182 -39.21 1.93 -10.69
C GLN A 182 -39.77 1.39 -9.38
N PRO A 183 -41.08 1.08 -9.31
CA PRO A 183 -41.64 0.55 -8.09
C PRO A 183 -40.74 -0.62 -7.71
N ALA A 184 -40.02 -0.46 -6.59
CA ALA A 184 -39.09 -1.47 -6.12
C ALA A 184 -39.89 -2.77 -6.14
N ALA A 185 -39.44 -3.75 -6.92
CA ALA A 185 -40.08 -5.05 -6.95
C ALA A 185 -40.29 -5.45 -5.49
N PRO A 186 -41.52 -5.81 -5.07
CA PRO A 186 -41.81 -6.07 -3.67
C PRO A 186 -40.80 -7.10 -3.19
N VAL A 187 -39.90 -6.67 -2.30
CA VAL A 187 -38.86 -7.54 -1.77
C VAL A 187 -39.59 -8.47 -0.83
N LEU A 188 -39.92 -9.66 -1.35
CA LEU A 188 -40.71 -10.65 -0.63
C LEU A 188 -39.99 -10.97 0.69
N ALA A 189 -40.73 -10.91 1.80
CA ALA A 189 -40.21 -11.34 3.08
C ALA A 189 -39.77 -12.82 2.98
N ALA A 190 -38.57 -13.12 3.49
CA ALA A 190 -38.01 -14.48 3.43
C ALA A 190 -38.78 -15.50 4.30
N PHE A 191 -39.64 -15.01 5.21
CA PHE A 191 -40.43 -15.80 6.15
C PHE A 191 -41.87 -15.30 6.17
N ALA A 192 -42.80 -16.20 6.47
CA ALA A 192 -44.20 -15.87 6.72
C ALA A 192 -44.49 -15.82 8.23
N GLU A 193 -45.50 -15.05 8.64
CA GLU A 193 -46.03 -15.13 10.00
C GLU A 193 -46.50 -16.57 10.30
N GLY A 194 -46.13 -17.11 11.46
CA GLY A 194 -46.36 -18.50 11.84
C GLY A 194 -45.24 -19.47 11.46
N ASP A 195 -44.24 -19.06 10.66
CA ASP A 195 -43.09 -19.92 10.36
C ASP A 195 -42.34 -20.28 11.64
N VAL A 196 -42.11 -21.58 11.85
CA VAL A 196 -41.24 -22.04 12.93
C VAL A 196 -39.79 -21.92 12.45
N VAL A 197 -39.01 -21.16 13.19
CA VAL A 197 -37.63 -20.83 12.87
C VAL A 197 -36.70 -21.16 14.03
N LYS A 198 -35.41 -21.25 13.74
CA LYS A 198 -34.36 -21.46 14.72
C LYS A 198 -33.36 -20.32 14.62
N VAL A 199 -33.08 -19.69 15.76
CA VAL A 199 -32.02 -18.68 15.91
C VAL A 199 -30.95 -19.26 16.81
N ARG A 200 -29.69 -19.24 16.36
CA ARG A 200 -28.56 -19.93 17.01
C ARG A 200 -28.47 -19.70 18.53
N ARG A 201 -28.71 -18.47 19.00
CA ARG A 201 -28.60 -18.11 20.43
C ARG A 201 -29.86 -18.40 21.25
N TYR A 202 -31.03 -18.31 20.64
CA TYR A 202 -32.33 -18.33 21.34
C TYR A 202 -33.12 -19.62 21.10
N GLY A 203 -32.61 -20.51 20.25
CA GLY A 203 -33.27 -21.76 19.92
C GLY A 203 -34.45 -21.53 18.98
N ARG A 204 -35.54 -22.28 19.20
CA ARG A 204 -36.71 -22.27 18.32
C ARG A 204 -37.68 -21.17 18.71
N GLY A 205 -38.27 -20.55 17.71
CA GLY A 205 -39.35 -19.59 17.89
C GLY A 205 -40.26 -19.53 16.67
N GLU A 206 -41.32 -18.75 16.78
CA GLU A 206 -42.34 -18.59 15.74
C GLU A 206 -42.28 -17.14 15.22
N VAL A 207 -42.29 -16.98 13.90
CA VAL A 207 -42.28 -15.65 13.27
C VAL A 207 -43.61 -14.95 13.53
N ARG A 208 -43.57 -13.73 14.09
CA ARG A 208 -44.73 -12.85 14.28
C ARG A 208 -44.88 -11.82 13.17
N SER A 209 -43.78 -11.39 12.59
CA SER A 209 -43.77 -10.50 11.44
C SER A 209 -42.44 -10.63 10.71
N ALA A 210 -42.45 -10.42 9.40
CA ALA A 210 -41.24 -10.47 8.60
C ALA A 210 -41.32 -9.47 7.45
N SER A 211 -40.17 -8.88 7.15
CA SER A 211 -39.89 -8.03 6.00
C SER A 211 -38.61 -8.51 5.31
N ALA A 212 -38.19 -7.81 4.28
CA ALA A 212 -36.91 -8.06 3.61
C ALA A 212 -35.68 -7.84 4.51
N LEU A 213 -35.80 -7.02 5.56
CA LEU A 213 -34.66 -6.59 6.38
C LEU A 213 -34.75 -7.03 7.84
N GLU A 214 -35.94 -7.43 8.29
CA GLU A 214 -36.19 -7.74 9.70
C GLU A 214 -37.22 -8.86 9.84
N VAL A 215 -36.98 -9.77 10.78
CA VAL A 215 -37.85 -10.86 11.20
C VAL A 215 -38.05 -10.78 12.71
N THR A 216 -39.30 -10.65 13.15
CA THR A 216 -39.67 -10.70 14.56
C THR A 216 -40.06 -12.12 14.93
N VAL A 217 -39.41 -12.69 15.94
CA VAL A 217 -39.61 -14.07 16.39
C VAL A 217 -40.05 -14.07 17.86
N ALA A 218 -41.13 -14.80 18.16
CA ALA A 218 -41.60 -15.12 19.49
C ALA A 218 -40.98 -16.44 19.97
N PHE A 219 -40.42 -16.45 21.19
CA PHE A 219 -39.82 -17.64 21.79
C PHE A 219 -40.71 -18.20 22.91
N ALA A 220 -40.47 -19.46 23.29
CA ALA A 220 -41.26 -20.16 24.31
C ALA A 220 -41.15 -19.53 25.72
N ASP A 221 -40.12 -18.72 25.96
CA ASP A 221 -39.97 -17.92 27.18
C ASP A 221 -40.86 -16.66 27.20
N GLY A 222 -41.67 -16.44 26.16
CA GLY A 222 -42.54 -15.28 25.99
C GLY A 222 -41.84 -14.06 25.38
N SER A 223 -40.53 -14.13 25.11
CA SER A 223 -39.80 -13.00 24.54
C SER A 223 -40.07 -12.81 23.04
N LEU A 224 -40.17 -11.56 22.61
CA LEU A 224 -40.24 -11.14 21.22
C LEU A 224 -38.92 -10.47 20.84
N ARG A 225 -38.26 -10.95 19.78
CA ARG A 225 -36.96 -10.40 19.35
C ARG A 225 -36.91 -10.23 17.84
N ARG A 226 -36.15 -9.23 17.41
CA ARG A 226 -35.99 -8.83 16.01
C ARG A 226 -34.61 -9.22 15.51
N PHE A 227 -34.55 -9.80 14.31
CA PHE A 227 -33.33 -10.31 13.70
C PHE A 227 -33.28 -9.93 12.23
N GLN A 228 -32.09 -9.83 11.63
CA GLN A 228 -32.00 -9.84 10.17
C GLN A 228 -32.28 -11.26 9.64
N PRO A 229 -32.92 -11.39 8.45
CA PRO A 229 -33.30 -12.70 7.88
C PRO A 229 -32.17 -13.73 7.81
N GLU A 230 -30.94 -13.29 7.55
CA GLU A 230 -29.74 -14.13 7.45
C GLU A 230 -29.34 -14.85 8.75
N PHE A 231 -29.82 -14.39 9.90
CA PHE A 231 -29.56 -15.02 11.21
C PHE A 231 -30.69 -15.95 11.68
N VAL A 232 -31.68 -16.18 10.82
CA VAL A 232 -32.88 -16.97 11.12
C VAL A 232 -32.93 -18.15 10.16
N GLU A 233 -33.01 -19.37 10.68
CA GLU A 233 -33.09 -20.59 9.87
C GLU A 233 -34.50 -21.17 9.92
N ARG A 234 -35.08 -21.60 8.78
CA ARG A 234 -36.37 -22.32 8.79
C ARG A 234 -36.21 -23.65 9.52
N TYR A 235 -37.09 -23.92 10.49
CA TYR A 235 -37.07 -25.15 11.26
C TYR A 235 -38.13 -26.13 10.73
N GLN A 236 -37.69 -27.14 9.98
CA GLN A 236 -38.58 -28.22 9.56
C GLN A 236 -38.68 -29.29 10.65
N PHE A 237 -39.90 -29.62 11.05
CA PHE A 237 -40.14 -30.75 11.94
C PHE A 237 -39.77 -32.04 11.22
N ASN A 238 -38.83 -32.79 11.80
CA ASN A 238 -38.61 -34.17 11.37
C ASN A 238 -39.87 -34.97 11.76
N SER A 239 -40.36 -35.83 10.86
CA SER A 239 -41.69 -36.49 10.95
C SER A 239 -41.95 -37.31 12.23
N LYS A 240 -40.93 -37.50 13.06
CA LYS A 240 -41.00 -38.20 14.37
C LYS A 240 -41.16 -37.26 15.60
N GLN A 241 -41.19 -35.94 15.43
CA GLN A 241 -41.20 -34.96 16.55
C GLN A 241 -42.33 -33.93 16.47
N ARG A 242 -43.47 -34.28 15.84
CA ARG A 242 -44.65 -33.41 15.79
C ARG A 242 -45.31 -33.39 17.18
N PRO A 243 -45.41 -32.24 17.88
CA PRO A 243 -46.20 -32.17 19.11
C PRO A 243 -47.69 -32.40 18.76
N PRO A 244 -48.48 -33.01 19.68
CA PRO A 244 -49.89 -33.24 19.43
C PRO A 244 -50.64 -31.91 19.28
N ALA A 245 -51.58 -31.88 18.34
CA ALA A 245 -52.42 -30.72 18.09
C ALA A 245 -53.22 -30.38 19.36
N VAL A 246 -53.04 -29.16 19.88
CA VAL A 246 -53.89 -28.62 20.95
C VAL A 246 -55.22 -28.27 20.29
N HIS A 247 -56.25 -29.06 20.57
CA HIS A 247 -57.62 -28.73 20.22
C HIS A 247 -58.06 -27.49 21.01
N SER A 248 -58.29 -26.38 20.32
CA SER A 248 -59.03 -25.24 20.86
C SER A 248 -60.51 -25.61 20.88
N THR A 249 -61.04 -25.91 22.06
CA THR A 249 -62.47 -26.08 22.29
C THR A 249 -63.10 -24.69 22.37
N ALA A 250 -63.95 -24.37 21.39
CA ALA A 250 -64.83 -23.20 21.47
C ALA A 250 -65.93 -23.45 22.52
N ILE A 251 -66.07 -22.49 23.45
CA ILE A 251 -67.34 -22.12 24.08
C ILE A 251 -67.42 -20.60 24.01
#